data_AF-A0A6P7FBI9-F1
#
_entry.id   AF-A0A6P7FBI9-F1
#
_cell.length_a   1.000
_cell.length_b   1.000
_cell.length_c   1.000
_cell.angle_alpha   90.00
_cell.angle_beta   90.00
_cell.angle_gamma   90.00
#
_symmetry.space_group_name_H-M   'P 1'
#
loop_
_entity.id
_entity.type
_entity.pdbx_description
1 polymer ?
#
loop_
_entity_poly.entity_id
_entity_poly.type
_entity_poly.pdbx_seq_one_letter_code
_entity_poly.pdbx_strand_id
1 'polypeptide(L)'
;MNQGRGTNSSNDKEMLTMAEEELARLHRQLRIMDEDRIAFLEETGTKLKKQRKIMQTLKKEREKISEEITVATCLNQKKNDEKLVSRMRKLVEDYEKYDSMVKREKEQLKELEVQIKKMDTDIQNLRPKAIITDYDYENRLRSGNHSIKILKDRLENAVKKFCAILTENKKMREEIDHLLKERTRYNIIWESLLKDMQSRKKYMIELIEQATVAFDQREEWCSKLAALKKRAQSDYLAHTEEMREIQRKLDHDFTLREFLSTKGQKRILKDLEEKERKKKEIQIQNLENRLIMLEDTMKQIQKFCDEKDVHKMASQYLKQEEENFALFNYVNELNHEIEMLEESLEEIQTKIDEQIEISQLKEKERQHNLEYLRAQLETVTQETLTNEENVKNSENKVKAILEGIEDIFDLLLCDRGPILGLLGSDSSMNLFNVKIYLGTIEKKITGLITRLYFAEKAMMTQFKKFHRGNFVPIIN
;
A
#
# COMPACT_ATOMS: atom_id res chain seq x y z
N MET A 1 -203.72 72.65 65.27
CA MET A 1 -204.84 73.60 65.43
C MET A 1 -204.33 75.02 65.20
N ASN A 2 -205.06 75.77 64.39
CA ASN A 2 -205.20 77.24 64.27
C ASN A 2 -204.04 78.22 63.90
N GLN A 3 -204.32 78.93 62.79
CA GLN A 3 -204.14 80.36 62.41
C GLN A 3 -202.75 81.04 62.29
N GLY A 4 -202.58 81.82 61.19
CA GLY A 4 -202.04 83.21 61.27
C GLY A 4 -200.89 83.65 60.32
N ARG A 5 -201.24 84.49 59.33
CA ARG A 5 -200.49 85.49 58.50
C ARG A 5 -199.01 85.89 58.79
N GLY A 6 -198.17 85.92 57.72
CA GLY A 6 -197.69 87.14 57.02
C GLY A 6 -196.34 87.86 57.38
N THR A 7 -195.56 88.20 56.32
CA THR A 7 -194.60 89.34 56.10
C THR A 7 -193.14 89.24 56.64
N ASN A 8 -192.05 89.71 55.99
CA ASN A 8 -191.66 89.99 54.59
C ASN A 8 -190.12 90.26 54.51
N SER A 9 -189.43 89.64 53.54
CA SER A 9 -188.29 90.11 52.71
C SER A 9 -187.09 90.88 53.33
N SER A 10 -185.84 90.33 53.25
CA SER A 10 -184.69 90.97 52.53
C SER A 10 -183.28 90.33 52.69
N ASN A 11 -182.98 89.37 53.57
CA ASN A 11 -181.57 88.94 53.81
C ASN A 11 -181.12 87.56 53.29
N ASP A 12 -181.98 86.77 52.65
CA ASP A 12 -181.61 85.43 52.16
C ASP A 12 -180.88 85.42 50.79
N LYS A 13 -180.80 86.57 50.11
CA LYS A 13 -180.20 86.69 48.77
C LYS A 13 -178.66 86.71 48.74
N GLU A 14 -177.98 87.02 49.86
CA GLU A 14 -176.51 87.16 49.89
C GLU A 14 -175.78 85.87 50.32
N MET A 15 -176.44 84.94 51.00
CA MET A 15 -175.84 83.65 51.39
C MET A 15 -175.87 82.61 50.25
N LEU A 16 -176.87 82.69 49.37
CA LEU A 16 -176.99 81.81 48.20
C LEU A 16 -175.85 82.01 47.19
N THR A 17 -175.35 83.24 47.04
CA THR A 17 -174.24 83.54 46.12
C THR A 17 -172.88 83.03 46.63
N MET A 18 -172.64 83.03 47.96
CA MET A 18 -171.41 82.42 48.51
C MET A 18 -171.42 80.89 48.42
N ALA A 19 -172.58 80.25 48.55
CA ALA A 19 -172.70 78.80 48.38
C ALA A 19 -172.45 78.35 46.92
N GLU A 20 -172.85 79.17 45.94
CA GLU A 20 -172.62 78.88 44.52
C GLU A 20 -171.14 79.01 44.12
N GLU A 21 -170.39 79.96 44.70
CA GLU A 21 -168.95 80.11 44.46
C GLU A 21 -168.11 78.98 45.09
N GLU A 22 -168.47 78.48 46.28
CA GLU A 22 -167.80 77.32 46.90
C GLU A 22 -168.06 76.01 46.12
N LEU A 23 -169.28 75.81 45.61
CA LEU A 23 -169.60 74.65 44.78
C LEU A 23 -168.80 74.64 43.47
N ALA A 24 -168.66 75.79 42.80
CA ALA A 24 -167.89 75.89 41.56
C ALA A 24 -166.40 75.56 41.78
N ARG A 25 -165.83 75.94 42.94
CA ARG A 25 -164.44 75.64 43.29
C ARG A 25 -164.21 74.15 43.57
N LEU A 26 -165.13 73.50 44.30
CA LEU A 26 -165.06 72.06 44.59
C LEU A 26 -165.24 71.19 43.33
N HIS A 27 -166.13 71.57 42.41
CA HIS A 27 -166.29 70.86 41.14
C HIS A 27 -165.02 70.92 40.26
N ARG A 28 -164.31 72.05 40.26
CA ARG A 28 -163.06 72.19 39.50
C ARG A 28 -161.94 71.32 40.08
N GLN A 29 -161.89 71.19 41.41
CA GLN A 29 -160.87 70.39 42.09
C GLN A 29 -161.11 68.88 41.94
N LEU A 30 -162.36 68.43 41.90
CA LEU A 30 -162.70 67.03 41.59
C LEU A 30 -162.29 66.63 40.17
N ARG A 31 -162.50 67.52 39.19
CA ARG A 31 -162.13 67.23 37.80
C ARG A 31 -160.62 67.05 37.60
N ILE A 32 -159.80 67.87 38.25
CA ILE A 32 -158.33 67.75 38.18
C ILE A 32 -157.86 66.45 38.83
N MET A 33 -158.42 66.05 39.98
CA MET A 33 -158.05 64.77 40.61
C MET A 33 -158.46 63.55 39.77
N ASP A 34 -159.60 63.58 39.08
CA ASP A 34 -160.01 62.49 38.20
C ASP A 34 -159.12 62.39 36.95
N GLU A 35 -158.70 63.52 36.38
CA GLU A 35 -157.75 63.53 35.24
C GLU A 35 -156.36 62.98 35.66
N ASP A 36 -155.84 63.36 36.84
CA ASP A 36 -154.56 62.84 37.37
C ASP A 36 -154.63 61.34 37.71
N ARG A 37 -155.77 60.86 38.22
CA ARG A 37 -155.99 59.43 38.52
C ARG A 37 -155.93 58.58 37.24
N ILE A 38 -156.47 59.08 36.13
CA ILE A 38 -156.46 58.35 34.84
C ILE A 38 -155.04 58.29 34.29
N ALA A 39 -154.29 59.40 34.32
CA ALA A 39 -152.91 59.45 33.84
C ALA A 39 -151.98 58.47 34.58
N PHE A 40 -152.11 58.35 35.91
CA PHE A 40 -151.29 57.43 36.70
C PHE A 40 -151.60 55.95 36.41
N LEU A 41 -152.87 55.61 36.13
CA LEU A 41 -153.28 54.25 35.79
C LEU A 41 -152.77 53.80 34.40
N GLU A 42 -152.73 54.71 33.42
CA GLU A 42 -152.14 54.39 32.10
C GLU A 42 -150.61 54.22 32.17
N GLU A 43 -149.91 55.09 32.90
CA GLU A 43 -148.45 55.00 33.02
C GLU A 43 -148.00 53.74 33.79
N THR A 44 -148.74 53.35 34.83
CA THR A 44 -148.48 52.10 35.57
C THR A 44 -148.82 50.86 34.73
N GLY A 45 -149.89 50.89 33.95
CA GLY A 45 -150.28 49.80 33.04
C GLY A 45 -149.26 49.53 31.92
N THR A 46 -148.67 50.59 31.35
CA THR A 46 -147.64 50.44 30.29
C THR A 46 -146.30 49.92 30.84
N LYS A 47 -145.88 50.36 32.04
CA LYS A 47 -144.68 49.83 32.73
C LYS A 47 -144.84 48.33 33.05
N LEU A 48 -146.00 47.91 33.55
CA LEU A 48 -146.30 46.50 33.84
C LEU A 48 -146.29 45.60 32.59
N LYS A 49 -146.81 46.08 31.45
CA LYS A 49 -146.77 45.33 30.18
C LYS A 49 -145.33 45.14 29.67
N LYS A 50 -144.47 46.15 29.78
CA LYS A 50 -143.03 46.04 29.41
C LYS A 50 -142.30 45.02 30.30
N GLN A 51 -142.51 45.09 31.61
CA GLN A 51 -141.91 44.13 32.55
C GLN A 51 -142.34 42.68 32.29
N ARG A 52 -143.63 42.43 31.98
CA ARG A 52 -144.10 41.07 31.63
C ARG A 52 -143.46 40.52 30.35
N LYS A 53 -143.25 41.36 29.32
CA LYS A 53 -142.56 40.92 28.09
C LYS A 53 -141.10 40.50 28.36
N ILE A 54 -140.35 41.28 29.13
CA ILE A 54 -138.96 40.95 29.51
C ILE A 54 -138.91 39.65 30.33
N MET A 55 -139.88 39.46 31.23
CA MET A 55 -139.95 38.23 32.03
C MET A 55 -140.21 36.99 31.16
N GLN A 56 -140.99 37.11 30.07
CA GLN A 56 -141.20 36.02 29.11
C GLN A 56 -139.95 35.73 28.27
N THR A 57 -139.18 36.73 27.84
CA THR A 57 -137.93 36.50 27.09
C THR A 57 -136.89 35.81 27.96
N LEU A 58 -136.70 36.27 29.21
CA LEU A 58 -135.78 35.64 30.15
C LEU A 58 -136.16 34.20 30.49
N LYS A 59 -137.46 33.87 30.57
CA LYS A 59 -137.91 32.48 30.76
C LYS A 59 -137.52 31.59 29.58
N LYS A 60 -137.70 32.07 28.35
CA LYS A 60 -137.30 31.32 27.13
C LYS A 60 -135.79 31.13 27.05
N GLU A 61 -134.99 32.12 27.43
CA GLU A 61 -133.52 31.99 27.49
C GLU A 61 -133.09 30.99 28.56
N ARG A 62 -133.74 31.00 29.74
CA ARG A 62 -133.48 30.03 30.79
C ARG A 62 -133.79 28.60 30.33
N GLU A 63 -134.88 28.38 29.61
CA GLU A 63 -135.22 27.07 29.05
C GLU A 63 -134.15 26.59 28.06
N LYS A 64 -133.74 27.43 27.11
CA LYS A 64 -132.68 27.10 26.14
C LYS A 64 -131.35 26.75 26.82
N ILE A 65 -130.90 27.56 27.78
CA ILE A 65 -129.66 27.27 28.52
C ILE A 65 -129.80 25.96 29.32
N SER A 66 -130.97 25.67 29.87
CA SER A 66 -131.20 24.39 30.55
C SER A 66 -131.13 23.21 29.58
N GLU A 67 -131.67 23.35 28.36
CA GLU A 67 -131.58 22.33 27.32
C GLU A 67 -130.11 22.09 26.92
N GLU A 68 -129.32 23.14 26.70
CA GLU A 68 -127.89 23.02 26.39
C GLU A 68 -127.10 22.35 27.53
N ILE A 69 -127.41 22.69 28.79
CA ILE A 69 -126.81 22.02 29.95
C ILE A 69 -127.20 20.54 29.98
N THR A 70 -128.45 20.19 29.69
CA THR A 70 -128.86 18.77 29.66
C THR A 70 -128.18 17.98 28.56
N VAL A 71 -127.92 18.59 27.39
CA VAL A 71 -127.18 17.95 26.29
C VAL A 71 -125.70 17.79 26.67
N ALA A 72 -125.06 18.83 27.22
CA ALA A 72 -123.65 18.76 27.65
C ALA A 72 -123.44 17.80 28.84
N THR A 73 -124.42 17.68 29.74
CA THR A 73 -124.37 16.80 30.91
C THR A 73 -125.01 15.43 30.67
N CYS A 74 -125.43 15.14 29.44
CA CYS A 74 -126.05 13.86 29.12
C CYS A 74 -125.09 12.70 29.47
N LEU A 75 -125.67 11.59 29.91
CA LEU A 75 -124.89 10.44 30.40
C LEU A 75 -123.91 9.89 29.35
N ASN A 76 -124.24 10.02 28.07
CA ASN A 76 -123.36 9.59 26.98
C ASN A 76 -122.13 10.49 26.85
N GLN A 77 -122.27 11.81 27.01
CA GLN A 77 -121.14 12.72 26.91
C GLN A 77 -120.19 12.55 28.10
N LYS A 78 -120.72 12.41 29.32
CA LYS A 78 -119.91 12.07 30.51
C LYS A 78 -119.13 10.76 30.35
N LYS A 79 -119.76 9.72 29.81
CA LYS A 79 -119.07 8.45 29.52
C LYS A 79 -117.98 8.59 28.46
N ASN A 80 -118.18 9.45 27.45
CA ASN A 80 -117.16 9.72 26.45
C ASN A 80 -115.98 10.50 27.03
N ASP A 81 -116.25 11.49 27.90
CA ASP A 81 -115.22 12.24 28.61
C ASP A 81 -114.41 11.35 29.56
N GLU A 82 -115.06 10.45 30.31
CA GLU A 82 -114.36 9.46 31.15
C GLU A 82 -113.47 8.52 30.32
N LYS A 83 -113.96 8.06 29.16
CA LYS A 83 -113.15 7.26 28.23
C LYS A 83 -111.96 8.05 27.70
N LEU A 84 -112.14 9.31 27.32
CA LEU A 84 -111.07 10.17 26.85
C LEU A 84 -110.02 10.41 27.94
N VAL A 85 -110.44 10.71 29.17
CA VAL A 85 -109.56 10.88 30.33
C VAL A 85 -108.80 9.60 30.63
N SER A 86 -109.44 8.43 30.57
CA SER A 86 -108.75 7.15 30.75
C SER A 86 -107.71 6.88 29.66
N ARG A 87 -107.99 7.27 28.41
CA ARG A 87 -107.04 7.16 27.30
C ARG A 87 -105.87 8.14 27.47
N MET A 88 -106.14 9.37 27.90
CA MET A 88 -105.09 10.35 28.20
C MET A 88 -104.18 9.87 29.32
N ARG A 89 -104.72 9.29 30.41
CA ARG A 89 -103.91 8.71 31.49
C ARG A 89 -102.98 7.61 30.98
N LYS A 90 -103.51 6.65 30.20
CA LYS A 90 -102.68 5.60 29.59
C LYS A 90 -101.58 6.18 28.72
N LEU A 91 -101.89 7.22 27.92
CA LEU A 91 -100.90 7.86 27.06
C LEU A 91 -99.80 8.58 27.85
N VAL A 92 -100.15 9.20 28.98
CA VAL A 92 -99.18 9.82 29.89
C VAL A 92 -98.32 8.77 30.59
N GLU A 93 -98.91 7.68 31.08
CA GLU A 93 -98.14 6.56 31.65
C GLU A 93 -97.17 5.95 30.63
N ASP A 94 -97.60 5.78 29.37
CA ASP A 94 -96.73 5.27 28.32
C ASP A 94 -95.64 6.28 27.95
N TYR A 95 -95.94 7.58 27.92
CA TYR A 95 -94.94 8.63 27.74
C TYR A 95 -93.90 8.62 28.86
N GLU A 96 -94.31 8.53 30.12
CA GLU A 96 -93.40 8.44 31.27
C GLU A 96 -92.52 7.19 31.21
N LYS A 97 -93.08 6.03 30.81
CA LYS A 97 -92.31 4.80 30.59
C LYS A 97 -91.25 5.01 29.49
N TYR A 98 -91.63 5.53 28.33
CA TYR A 98 -90.68 5.76 27.24
C TYR A 98 -89.62 6.81 27.59
N ASP A 99 -89.99 7.89 28.29
CA ASP A 99 -89.03 8.89 28.77
C ASP A 99 -88.02 8.26 29.75
N SER A 100 -88.48 7.40 30.65
CA SER A 100 -87.59 6.66 31.56
C SER A 100 -86.64 5.71 30.83
N MET A 101 -87.11 5.04 29.77
CA MET A 101 -86.27 4.18 28.93
C MET A 101 -85.23 4.99 28.17
N VAL A 102 -85.63 6.11 27.56
CA VAL A 102 -84.71 7.01 26.84
C VAL A 102 -83.64 7.58 27.76
N LYS A 103 -84.00 7.95 29.00
CA LYS A 103 -83.03 8.40 30.01
C LYS A 103 -82.00 7.31 30.33
N ARG A 104 -82.45 6.07 30.54
CA ARG A 104 -81.57 4.93 30.81
C ARG A 104 -80.63 4.63 29.65
N GLU A 105 -81.14 4.63 28.41
CA GLU A 105 -80.31 4.43 27.21
C GLU A 105 -79.29 5.56 27.03
N LYS A 106 -79.66 6.82 27.32
CA LYS A 106 -78.72 7.96 27.30
C LYS A 106 -77.63 7.82 28.36
N GLU A 107 -77.94 7.28 29.53
CA GLU A 107 -76.94 6.99 30.57
C GLU A 107 -75.98 5.89 30.11
N GLN A 108 -76.50 4.80 29.55
CA GLN A 108 -75.68 3.71 28.99
C GLN A 108 -74.78 4.19 27.85
N LEU A 109 -75.27 5.06 26.95
CA LEU A 109 -74.46 5.67 25.90
C LEU A 109 -73.31 6.50 26.48
N LYS A 110 -73.55 7.29 27.54
CA LYS A 110 -72.50 8.05 28.22
C LYS A 110 -71.45 7.14 28.85
N GLU A 111 -71.88 6.04 29.48
CA GLU A 111 -70.96 5.05 30.04
C GLU A 111 -70.10 4.39 28.96
N LEU A 112 -70.70 4.01 27.83
CA LEU A 112 -69.98 3.47 26.68
C LEU A 112 -69.00 4.48 26.08
N GLU A 113 -69.38 5.76 25.94
CA GLU A 113 -68.46 6.81 25.49
C GLU A 113 -67.25 6.98 26.42
N VAL A 114 -67.46 6.87 27.74
CA VAL A 114 -66.36 6.90 28.72
C VAL A 114 -65.47 5.67 28.57
N GLN A 115 -66.03 4.48 28.35
CA GLN A 115 -65.25 3.26 28.10
C GLN A 115 -64.46 3.33 26.80
N ILE A 116 -65.05 3.86 25.71
CA ILE A 116 -64.37 4.09 24.43
C ILE A 116 -63.19 5.04 24.65
N LYS A 117 -63.38 6.16 25.34
CA LYS A 117 -62.29 7.10 25.63
C LYS A 117 -61.17 6.45 26.45
N LYS A 118 -61.50 5.64 27.45
CA LYS A 118 -60.50 4.88 28.23
C LYS A 118 -59.74 3.91 27.33
N MET A 119 -60.45 3.17 26.48
CA MET A 119 -59.82 2.22 25.57
C MET A 119 -58.97 2.92 24.50
N ASP A 120 -59.37 4.10 24.01
CA ASP A 120 -58.56 4.94 23.13
C ASP A 120 -57.29 5.45 23.83
N THR A 121 -57.40 5.87 25.11
CA THR A 121 -56.20 6.23 25.89
C THR A 121 -55.29 5.04 26.14
N ASP A 122 -55.85 3.85 26.38
CA ASP A 122 -55.07 2.63 26.54
C ASP A 122 -54.42 2.21 25.22
N ILE A 123 -55.11 2.34 24.08
CA ILE A 123 -54.54 2.12 22.74
C ILE A 123 -53.43 3.14 22.45
N GLN A 124 -53.58 4.41 22.84
CA GLN A 124 -52.53 5.43 22.71
C GLN A 124 -51.31 5.13 23.59
N ASN A 125 -51.52 4.59 24.79
CA ASN A 125 -50.44 4.20 25.71
C ASN A 125 -49.75 2.90 25.27
N LEU A 126 -50.53 1.94 24.76
CA LEU A 126 -50.04 0.64 24.25
C LEU A 126 -49.47 0.73 22.84
N ARG A 127 -49.80 1.77 22.06
CA ARG A 127 -49.01 2.15 20.88
C ARG A 127 -47.72 2.78 21.39
N PRO A 128 -46.58 2.07 21.43
CA PRO A 128 -45.33 2.72 21.76
C PRO A 128 -45.12 3.87 20.76
N LYS A 129 -44.74 5.05 21.25
CA LYS A 129 -44.30 6.20 20.43
C LYS A 129 -43.08 5.88 19.54
N ALA A 130 -42.64 4.63 19.51
CA ALA A 130 -41.63 4.06 18.66
C ALA A 130 -42.11 2.71 18.10
N ILE A 131 -43.19 2.71 17.32
CA ILE A 131 -43.29 1.70 16.24
C ILE A 131 -42.17 2.10 15.28
N ILE A 132 -40.99 1.53 15.51
CA ILE A 132 -39.92 1.52 14.52
C ILE A 132 -40.56 0.81 13.34
N THR A 133 -40.86 1.56 12.28
CA THR A 133 -41.34 0.97 11.03
C THR A 133 -40.34 -0.11 10.64
N ASP A 134 -40.76 -1.26 10.10
CA ASP A 134 -39.81 -2.30 9.65
C ASP A 134 -38.69 -1.71 8.76
N TYR A 135 -39.02 -0.64 8.03
CA TYR A 135 -38.08 0.20 7.29
C TYR A 135 -37.00 0.90 8.14
N ASP A 136 -37.35 1.49 9.30
CA ASP A 136 -36.39 2.14 10.21
C ASP A 136 -35.49 1.11 10.91
N TYR A 137 -36.02 -0.09 11.19
CA TYR A 137 -35.24 -1.21 11.71
C TYR A 137 -34.26 -1.74 10.66
N GLU A 138 -34.71 -1.97 9.43
CA GLU A 138 -33.86 -2.35 8.31
C GLU A 138 -32.78 -1.30 8.03
N ASN A 139 -33.11 0.00 8.05
CA ASN A 139 -32.13 1.05 7.87
C ASN A 139 -31.10 1.09 8.98
N ARG A 140 -31.51 0.88 10.25
CA ARG A 140 -30.57 0.78 11.37
C ARG A 140 -29.65 -0.43 11.23
N LEU A 141 -30.20 -1.58 10.81
CA LEU A 141 -29.44 -2.80 10.58
C LEU A 141 -28.46 -2.62 9.40
N ARG A 142 -28.88 -1.97 8.32
CA ARG A 142 -28.07 -1.68 7.14
C ARG A 142 -26.94 -0.71 7.46
N SER A 143 -27.22 0.35 8.20
CA SER A 143 -26.22 1.29 8.72
C SER A 143 -25.24 0.59 9.66
N GLY A 144 -25.72 -0.25 10.59
CA GLY A 144 -24.88 -1.06 11.47
C GLY A 144 -23.96 -2.02 10.69
N ASN A 145 -24.51 -2.74 9.72
CA ASN A 145 -23.75 -3.64 8.85
C ASN A 145 -22.74 -2.88 7.98
N HIS A 146 -23.07 -1.68 7.52
CA HIS A 146 -22.15 -0.82 6.78
C HIS A 146 -20.99 -0.35 7.67
N SER A 147 -21.27 0.08 8.90
CA SER A 147 -20.22 0.42 9.87
C SER A 147 -19.33 -0.78 10.21
N ILE A 148 -19.91 -1.98 10.39
CA ILE A 148 -19.14 -3.21 10.58
C ILE A 148 -18.24 -3.49 9.38
N LYS A 149 -18.75 -3.32 8.16
CA LYS A 149 -17.96 -3.52 6.94
C LYS A 149 -16.78 -2.55 6.86
N ILE A 150 -17.00 -1.25 7.11
CA ILE A 150 -15.92 -0.25 7.12
C ILE A 150 -14.85 -0.61 8.18
N LEU A 151 -15.28 -1.03 9.37
CA LEU A 151 -14.33 -1.43 10.43
C LEU A 151 -13.54 -2.68 10.04
N LYS A 152 -14.18 -3.67 9.38
CA LYS A 152 -13.50 -4.84 8.82
C LYS A 152 -12.50 -4.44 7.73
N ASP A 153 -12.90 -3.61 6.78
CA ASP A 153 -12.02 -3.14 5.70
C ASP A 153 -10.82 -2.34 6.26
N ARG A 154 -11.05 -1.53 7.30
CA ARG A 154 -9.99 -0.81 8.01
C ARG A 154 -9.04 -1.75 8.74
N LEU A 155 -9.56 -2.79 9.40
CA LEU A 155 -8.76 -3.82 10.05
C LEU A 155 -7.94 -4.59 9.03
N GLU A 156 -8.54 -5.05 7.94
CA GLU A 156 -7.85 -5.75 6.86
C GLU A 156 -6.73 -4.90 6.25
N ASN A 157 -6.99 -3.60 6.01
CA ASN A 157 -5.95 -2.70 5.53
C ASN A 157 -4.82 -2.50 6.55
N ALA A 158 -5.12 -2.43 7.84
CA ALA A 158 -4.10 -2.38 8.89
C ALA A 158 -3.27 -3.67 8.94
N VAL A 159 -3.91 -4.84 8.85
CA VAL A 159 -3.25 -6.15 8.79
C VAL A 159 -2.37 -6.25 7.56
N LYS A 160 -2.85 -5.86 6.37
CA LYS A 160 -2.05 -5.84 5.14
C LYS A 160 -0.80 -4.97 5.29
N LYS A 161 -0.93 -3.76 5.84
CA LYS A 161 0.21 -2.88 6.13
C LYS A 161 1.20 -3.52 7.11
N PHE A 162 0.70 -4.12 8.18
CA PHE A 162 1.51 -4.82 9.16
C PHE A 162 2.26 -6.01 8.54
N CYS A 163 1.59 -6.82 7.75
CA CYS A 163 2.22 -7.91 7.01
C CYS A 163 3.29 -7.41 6.03
N ALA A 164 3.07 -6.29 5.35
CA ALA A 164 4.06 -5.69 4.46
C ALA A 164 5.33 -5.23 5.23
N ILE A 165 5.15 -4.61 6.39
CA ILE A 165 6.26 -4.23 7.26
C ILE A 165 6.98 -5.47 7.81
N LEU A 166 6.26 -6.55 8.11
CA LEU A 166 6.87 -7.80 8.54
C LEU A 166 7.69 -8.48 7.44
N THR A 167 7.22 -8.46 6.19
CA THR A 167 8.00 -9.01 5.07
C THR A 167 9.24 -8.19 4.79
N GLU A 168 9.16 -6.86 4.89
CA GLU A 168 10.31 -5.95 4.79
C GLU A 168 11.31 -6.16 5.94
N ASN A 169 10.83 -6.24 7.18
CA ASN A 169 11.67 -6.57 8.34
C ASN A 169 12.34 -7.94 8.21
N LYS A 170 11.65 -8.93 7.64
CA LYS A 170 12.24 -10.24 7.36
C LYS A 170 13.38 -10.13 6.35
N LYS A 171 13.19 -9.39 5.25
CA LYS A 171 14.25 -9.13 4.26
C LYS A 171 15.46 -8.43 4.88
N MET A 172 15.23 -7.39 5.69
CA MET A 172 16.32 -6.70 6.39
C MET A 172 17.09 -7.62 7.35
N ARG A 173 16.39 -8.53 8.04
CA ARG A 173 17.07 -9.54 8.90
C ARG A 173 17.91 -10.51 8.09
N GLU A 174 17.40 -11.00 6.96
CA GLU A 174 18.15 -11.88 6.06
C GLU A 174 19.39 -11.17 5.49
N GLU A 175 19.28 -9.88 5.16
CA GLU A 175 20.40 -9.06 4.72
C GLU A 175 21.44 -8.83 5.83
N ILE A 176 21.01 -8.55 7.06
CA ILE A 176 21.89 -8.46 8.22
C ILE A 176 22.61 -9.79 8.45
N ASP A 177 21.91 -10.92 8.41
CA ASP A 177 22.50 -12.24 8.58
C ASP A 177 23.50 -12.57 7.46
N HIS A 178 23.21 -12.15 6.22
CA HIS A 178 24.14 -12.28 5.09
C HIS A 178 25.42 -11.48 5.34
N LEU A 179 25.30 -10.20 5.70
CA LEU A 179 26.44 -9.32 5.98
C LEU A 179 27.27 -9.82 7.18
N LEU A 180 26.63 -10.39 8.21
CA LEU A 180 27.34 -10.99 9.33
C LEU A 180 28.14 -12.21 8.89
N LYS A 181 27.60 -13.07 8.03
CA LYS A 181 28.34 -14.21 7.45
C LYS A 181 29.52 -13.74 6.62
N GLU A 182 29.34 -12.74 5.77
CA GLU A 182 30.44 -12.16 4.99
C GLU A 182 31.53 -11.58 5.88
N ARG A 183 31.17 -10.85 6.93
CA ARG A 183 32.12 -10.34 7.92
C ARG A 183 32.89 -11.47 8.61
N THR A 184 32.22 -12.55 8.99
CA THR A 184 32.92 -13.70 9.60
C THR A 184 33.91 -14.35 8.62
N ARG A 185 33.51 -14.53 7.36
CA ARG A 185 34.40 -15.06 6.31
C ARG A 185 35.59 -14.14 6.08
N TYR A 186 35.34 -12.83 6.00
CA TYR A 186 36.40 -11.82 5.86
C TYR A 186 37.38 -11.88 7.01
N ASN A 187 36.91 -11.93 8.26
CA ASN A 187 37.76 -12.04 9.44
C ASN A 187 38.63 -13.31 9.42
N ILE A 188 38.08 -14.45 8.99
CA ILE A 188 38.86 -15.70 8.88
C ILE A 188 39.99 -15.54 7.87
N ILE A 189 39.70 -14.95 6.70
CA ILE A 189 40.72 -14.70 5.66
C ILE A 189 41.76 -13.70 6.18
N TRP A 190 41.32 -12.64 6.84
CA TRP A 190 42.19 -11.62 7.42
C TRP A 190 43.14 -12.21 8.48
N GLU A 191 42.63 -13.04 9.38
CA GLU A 191 43.45 -13.73 10.38
C GLU A 191 44.45 -14.69 9.74
N SER A 192 44.07 -15.39 8.67
CA SER A 192 44.99 -16.25 7.90
C SER A 192 46.11 -15.43 7.27
N LEU A 193 45.76 -14.35 6.57
CA LEU A 193 46.74 -13.45 5.95
C LEU A 193 47.67 -12.81 6.98
N LEU A 194 47.14 -12.45 8.15
CA LEU A 194 47.94 -11.90 9.25
C LEU A 194 48.94 -12.94 9.78
N LYS A 195 48.51 -14.19 9.96
CA LYS A 195 49.40 -15.29 10.37
C LYS A 195 50.48 -15.56 9.33
N ASP A 196 50.15 -15.57 8.05
CA ASP A 196 51.11 -15.75 6.96
C ASP A 196 52.12 -14.60 6.89
N MET A 197 51.67 -13.37 7.13
CA MET A 197 52.57 -12.22 7.19
C MET A 197 53.51 -12.30 8.39
N GLN A 198 53.01 -12.71 9.55
CA GLN A 198 53.83 -12.90 10.75
C GLN A 198 54.86 -14.03 10.58
N SER A 199 54.47 -15.16 9.97
CA SER A 199 55.39 -16.27 9.72
C SER A 199 56.49 -15.89 8.73
N ARG A 200 56.16 -15.18 7.64
CA ARG A 200 57.15 -14.65 6.69
C ARG A 200 58.08 -13.63 7.32
N LYS A 201 57.57 -12.73 8.16
CA LYS A 201 58.41 -11.79 8.90
C LYS A 201 59.38 -12.51 9.83
N LYS A 202 58.93 -13.57 10.51
CA LYS A 202 59.79 -14.39 11.36
C LYS A 202 60.90 -15.06 10.54
N TYR A 203 60.56 -15.67 9.41
CA TYR A 203 61.55 -16.26 8.51
C TYR A 203 62.58 -15.23 8.00
N MET A 204 62.13 -14.02 7.65
CA MET A 204 63.02 -12.93 7.26
C MET A 204 63.99 -12.54 8.39
N ILE A 205 63.53 -12.48 9.64
CA ILE A 205 64.40 -12.20 10.79
C ILE A 205 65.40 -13.35 11.00
N GLU A 206 64.96 -14.60 10.92
CA GLU A 206 65.84 -15.77 11.04
C GLU A 206 66.92 -15.77 9.94
N LEU A 207 66.58 -15.38 8.70
CA LEU A 207 67.54 -15.24 7.60
C LEU A 207 68.57 -14.13 7.87
N ILE A 208 68.12 -12.98 8.41
CA ILE A 208 69.01 -11.88 8.79
C ILE A 208 69.95 -12.33 9.91
N GLU A 209 69.45 -13.02 10.93
CA GLU A 209 70.28 -13.58 12.00
C GLU A 209 71.32 -14.56 11.45
N GLN A 210 70.92 -15.48 10.58
CA GLN A 210 71.85 -16.41 9.93
C GLN A 210 72.92 -15.67 9.10
N ALA A 211 72.53 -14.64 8.35
CA ALA A 211 73.47 -13.82 7.60
C ALA A 211 74.44 -13.09 8.53
N THR A 212 73.97 -12.48 9.62
CA THR A 212 74.83 -11.81 10.60
C THR A 212 75.85 -12.77 11.22
N VAL A 213 75.42 -13.97 11.63
CA VAL A 213 76.33 -14.99 12.16
C VAL A 213 77.39 -15.41 11.12
N ALA A 214 76.99 -15.58 9.86
CA ALA A 214 77.94 -15.89 8.78
C ALA A 214 78.95 -14.77 8.53
N PHE A 215 78.52 -13.51 8.63
CA PHE A 215 79.42 -12.34 8.54
C PHE A 215 80.40 -12.28 9.70
N ASP A 216 79.93 -12.45 10.94
CA ASP A 216 80.76 -12.45 12.14
C ASP A 216 81.82 -13.57 12.06
N GLN A 217 81.40 -14.78 11.66
CA GLN A 217 82.33 -15.89 11.44
C GLN A 217 83.38 -15.54 10.37
N ARG A 218 82.95 -15.01 9.21
CA ARG A 218 83.89 -14.59 8.15
C ARG A 218 84.89 -13.55 8.67
N GLU A 219 84.45 -12.58 9.46
CA GLU A 219 85.32 -11.56 10.04
C GLU A 219 86.35 -12.19 11.00
N GLU A 220 85.93 -13.12 11.85
CA GLU A 220 86.85 -13.88 12.70
C GLU A 220 87.90 -14.66 11.88
N TRP A 221 87.50 -15.32 10.80
CA TRP A 221 88.42 -16.06 9.92
C TRP A 221 89.40 -15.13 9.22
N CYS A 222 88.94 -13.98 8.72
CA CYS A 222 89.79 -12.95 8.14
C CYS A 222 90.81 -12.42 9.15
N SER A 223 90.39 -12.17 10.40
CA SER A 223 91.26 -11.72 11.48
C SER A 223 92.31 -12.79 11.83
N LYS A 224 91.90 -14.05 11.98
CA LYS A 224 92.81 -15.20 12.20
C LYS A 224 93.82 -15.34 11.05
N LEU A 225 93.37 -15.22 9.81
CA LEU A 225 94.24 -15.27 8.62
C LEU A 225 95.25 -14.12 8.60
N ALA A 226 94.82 -12.90 8.92
CA ALA A 226 95.71 -11.74 8.99
C ALA A 226 96.78 -11.92 10.08
N ALA A 227 96.40 -12.43 11.26
CA ALA A 227 97.34 -12.76 12.33
C ALA A 227 98.36 -13.83 11.90
N LEU A 228 97.91 -14.88 11.21
CA LEU A 228 98.80 -15.93 10.69
C LEU A 228 99.76 -15.40 9.62
N LYS A 229 99.29 -14.56 8.69
CA LYS A 229 100.15 -13.91 7.68
C LYS A 229 101.22 -13.04 8.34
N LYS A 230 100.84 -12.24 9.34
CA LYS A 230 101.79 -11.40 10.09
C LYS A 230 102.82 -12.24 10.83
N ARG A 231 102.41 -13.35 11.45
CA ARG A 231 103.32 -14.29 12.09
C ARG A 231 104.28 -14.92 11.09
N ALA A 232 103.77 -15.45 9.98
CA ALA A 232 104.59 -16.06 8.93
C ALA A 232 105.62 -15.07 8.35
N GLN A 233 105.23 -13.80 8.16
CA GLN A 233 106.15 -12.74 7.73
C GLN A 233 107.24 -12.47 8.78
N SER A 234 106.88 -12.40 10.06
CA SER A 234 107.84 -12.23 11.15
C SER A 234 108.81 -13.40 11.24
N ASP A 235 108.31 -14.63 11.14
CA ASP A 235 109.12 -15.85 11.17
C ASP A 235 110.06 -15.92 9.96
N TYR A 236 109.58 -15.54 8.76
CA TYR A 236 110.42 -15.43 7.57
C TYR A 236 111.55 -14.42 7.77
N LEU A 237 111.25 -13.22 8.30
CA LEU A 237 112.27 -12.21 8.58
C LEU A 237 113.31 -12.72 9.56
N ALA A 238 112.88 -13.34 10.67
CA ALA A 238 113.78 -13.96 11.65
C ALA A 238 114.69 -15.02 11.01
N HIS A 239 114.13 -15.95 10.22
CA HIS A 239 114.91 -16.96 9.51
C HIS A 239 115.89 -16.37 8.50
N THR A 240 115.53 -15.29 7.79
CA THR A 240 116.46 -14.62 6.88
C THR A 240 117.60 -13.90 7.61
N GLU A 241 117.35 -13.43 8.83
CA GLU A 241 118.39 -12.85 9.70
C GLU A 241 119.33 -13.93 10.21
N GLU A 242 118.79 -15.02 10.75
CA GLU A 242 119.57 -16.20 11.17
C GLU A 242 120.43 -16.76 10.02
N MET A 243 119.84 -16.90 8.82
CA MET A 243 120.56 -17.39 7.64
C MET A 243 121.68 -16.42 7.22
N ARG A 244 121.44 -15.11 7.29
CA ARG A 244 122.49 -14.10 7.04
C ARG A 244 123.61 -14.17 8.07
N GLU A 245 123.30 -14.40 9.34
CA GLU A 245 124.31 -14.57 10.38
C GLU A 245 125.15 -15.84 10.17
N ILE A 246 124.51 -16.95 9.82
CA ILE A 246 125.20 -18.20 9.48
C ILE A 246 126.09 -18.00 8.26
N GLN A 247 125.58 -17.34 7.21
CA GLN A 247 126.37 -17.04 6.02
C GLN A 247 127.59 -16.18 6.35
N ARG A 248 127.44 -15.13 7.18
CA ARG A 248 128.57 -14.31 7.65
C ARG A 248 129.62 -15.13 8.41
N LYS A 249 129.19 -16.05 9.28
CA LYS A 249 130.10 -16.95 10.01
C LYS A 249 130.82 -17.88 9.03
N LEU A 250 130.11 -18.43 8.05
CA LEU A 250 130.67 -19.33 7.04
C LEU A 250 131.66 -18.61 6.13
N ASP A 251 131.36 -17.39 5.68
CA ASP A 251 132.27 -16.56 4.89
C ASP A 251 133.53 -16.19 5.69
N HIS A 252 133.36 -15.88 6.99
CA HIS A 252 134.49 -15.66 7.89
C HIS A 252 135.36 -16.92 8.04
N ASP A 253 134.75 -18.09 8.25
CA ASP A 253 135.48 -19.36 8.35
C ASP A 253 136.15 -19.74 7.02
N PHE A 254 135.51 -19.44 5.88
CA PHE A 254 136.06 -19.69 4.55
C PHE A 254 137.26 -18.80 4.28
N THR A 255 137.13 -17.49 4.50
CA THR A 255 138.25 -16.54 4.38
C THR A 255 139.40 -16.88 5.33
N LEU A 256 139.09 -17.31 6.56
CA LEU A 256 140.09 -17.80 7.50
C LEU A 256 140.77 -19.07 7.00
N ARG A 257 140.02 -20.04 6.46
CA ARG A 257 140.58 -21.27 5.89
C ARG A 257 141.42 -20.99 4.65
N GLU A 258 141.00 -20.10 3.76
CA GLU A 258 141.78 -19.65 2.61
C GLU A 258 143.05 -18.94 3.04
N PHE A 259 142.97 -18.06 4.05
CA PHE A 259 144.13 -17.40 4.64
C PHE A 259 145.12 -18.43 5.22
N LEU A 260 144.63 -19.41 5.99
CA LEU A 260 145.47 -20.49 6.53
C LEU A 260 146.05 -21.38 5.43
N SER A 261 145.29 -21.68 4.39
CA SER A 261 145.74 -22.48 3.23
C SER A 261 146.82 -21.77 2.43
N THR A 262 146.62 -20.48 2.12
CA THR A 262 147.62 -19.66 1.40
C THR A 262 148.88 -19.39 2.23
N LYS A 263 148.76 -19.25 3.56
CA LYS A 263 149.92 -19.17 4.45
C LYS A 263 150.62 -20.51 4.65
N GLY A 264 149.89 -21.62 4.59
CA GLY A 264 150.41 -22.98 4.73
C GLY A 264 151.08 -23.55 3.48
N GLN A 265 150.85 -22.97 2.30
CA GLN A 265 151.51 -23.36 1.07
C GLN A 265 152.98 -22.86 1.03
N LYS A 266 153.94 -23.80 0.94
CA LYS A 266 155.32 -23.46 0.58
C LYS A 266 155.32 -22.90 -0.85
N ARG A 267 155.74 -21.64 -1.00
CA ARG A 267 155.88 -20.98 -2.30
C ARG A 267 156.92 -21.68 -3.16
N ILE A 268 156.49 -22.37 -4.21
CA ILE A 268 157.33 -22.86 -5.29
C ILE A 268 156.91 -22.08 -6.55
N LEU A 269 157.71 -21.07 -6.92
CA LEU A 269 157.58 -20.40 -8.22
C LEU A 269 158.25 -21.27 -9.28
N LYS A 270 157.45 -22.02 -10.04
CA LYS A 270 157.69 -22.43 -11.44
C LYS A 270 156.44 -23.21 -11.91
N ASP A 271 156.00 -22.93 -13.14
CA ASP A 271 154.84 -23.51 -13.86
C ASP A 271 153.46 -22.85 -13.74
N LEU A 272 153.37 -21.52 -13.80
CA LEU A 272 152.10 -20.84 -14.12
C LEU A 272 151.96 -20.46 -15.61
N GLU A 273 153.04 -20.14 -16.31
CA GLU A 273 152.96 -19.54 -17.65
C GLU A 273 152.46 -20.52 -18.73
N GLU A 274 152.82 -21.80 -18.66
CA GLU A 274 152.48 -22.78 -19.71
C GLU A 274 151.00 -23.21 -19.70
N LYS A 275 150.36 -23.20 -18.54
CA LYS A 275 148.93 -23.54 -18.39
C LYS A 275 148.01 -22.36 -18.75
N GLU A 276 148.46 -21.13 -18.54
CA GLU A 276 147.69 -19.94 -18.94
C GLU A 276 147.66 -19.74 -20.46
N ARG A 277 148.76 -20.04 -21.17
CA ARG A 277 148.80 -19.91 -22.64
C ARG A 277 147.81 -20.84 -23.36
N LYS A 278 147.73 -22.11 -22.93
CA LYS A 278 146.82 -23.10 -23.55
C LYS A 278 145.34 -22.79 -23.31
N LYS A 279 144.98 -22.21 -22.15
CA LYS A 279 143.59 -21.80 -21.88
C LYS A 279 143.16 -20.59 -22.71
N LYS A 280 144.07 -19.65 -22.98
CA LYS A 280 143.80 -18.48 -23.82
C LYS A 280 143.56 -18.88 -25.28
N GLU A 281 144.34 -19.82 -25.83
CA GLU A 281 144.16 -20.30 -27.21
C GLU A 281 142.79 -20.99 -27.43
N ILE A 282 142.34 -21.81 -26.49
CA ILE A 282 141.02 -22.48 -26.57
C ILE A 282 139.86 -21.49 -26.45
N GLN A 283 140.02 -20.43 -25.64
CA GLN A 283 139.01 -19.37 -25.54
C GLN A 283 138.94 -18.53 -26.83
N ILE A 284 140.08 -18.25 -27.46
CA ILE A 284 140.14 -17.51 -28.73
C ILE A 284 139.43 -18.31 -29.85
N GLN A 285 139.70 -19.61 -29.96
CA GLN A 285 139.03 -20.46 -30.96
C GLN A 285 137.51 -20.56 -30.77
N ASN A 286 137.02 -20.61 -29.52
CA ASN A 286 135.58 -20.61 -29.25
C ASN A 286 134.91 -19.26 -29.56
N LEU A 287 135.63 -18.16 -29.36
CA LEU A 287 135.14 -16.82 -29.72
C LEU A 287 135.09 -16.65 -31.24
N GLU A 288 136.10 -17.15 -31.96
CA GLU A 288 136.13 -17.15 -33.44
C GLU A 288 134.97 -17.95 -34.03
N ASN A 289 134.68 -19.15 -33.50
CA ASN A 289 133.56 -19.97 -33.98
C ASN A 289 132.19 -19.31 -33.73
N ARG A 290 132.00 -18.61 -32.60
CA ARG A 290 130.78 -17.84 -32.34
C ARG A 290 130.65 -16.61 -33.24
N LEU A 291 131.76 -15.94 -33.53
CA LEU A 291 131.81 -14.81 -34.46
C LEU A 291 131.38 -15.25 -35.87
N ILE A 292 131.86 -16.41 -36.34
CA ILE A 292 131.48 -16.96 -37.64
C ILE A 292 129.97 -17.27 -37.71
N MET A 293 129.40 -17.89 -36.66
CA MET A 293 127.96 -18.17 -36.60
C MET A 293 127.09 -16.90 -36.57
N LEU A 294 127.54 -15.88 -35.83
CA LEU A 294 126.85 -14.58 -35.78
C LEU A 294 126.97 -13.84 -37.12
N GLU A 295 128.13 -13.91 -37.79
CA GLU A 295 128.28 -13.38 -39.14
C GLU A 295 127.39 -14.09 -40.16
N ASP A 296 127.27 -15.41 -40.10
CA ASP A 296 126.45 -16.19 -41.03
C ASP A 296 124.95 -15.94 -40.84
N THR A 297 124.49 -15.89 -39.60
CA THR A 297 123.09 -15.50 -39.29
C THR A 297 122.81 -14.05 -39.69
N MET A 298 123.76 -13.13 -39.49
CA MET A 298 123.62 -11.74 -39.90
C MET A 298 123.64 -11.55 -41.42
N LYS A 299 124.44 -12.35 -42.15
CA LYS A 299 124.42 -12.41 -43.63
C LYS A 299 123.11 -13.01 -44.16
N GLN A 300 122.50 -13.97 -43.46
CA GLN A 300 121.19 -14.51 -43.81
C GLN A 300 120.08 -13.47 -43.63
N ILE A 301 120.12 -12.70 -42.54
CA ILE A 301 119.16 -11.61 -42.30
C ILE A 301 119.38 -10.47 -43.31
N GLN A 302 120.62 -10.13 -43.68
CA GLN A 302 120.93 -9.16 -44.74
C GLN A 302 120.37 -9.57 -46.12
N LYS A 303 120.35 -10.87 -46.44
CA LYS A 303 119.75 -11.38 -47.69
C LYS A 303 118.22 -11.31 -47.70
N PHE A 304 117.57 -11.36 -46.53
CA PHE A 304 116.12 -11.29 -46.41
C PHE A 304 115.60 -9.84 -46.37
N CYS A 305 116.39 -8.89 -45.88
CA CYS A 305 115.97 -7.50 -45.68
C CYS A 305 116.43 -6.48 -46.75
N ASP A 306 117.27 -6.85 -47.72
CA ASP A 306 117.74 -5.99 -48.83
C ASP A 306 118.30 -4.59 -48.43
N GLU A 307 118.64 -4.39 -47.15
CA GLU A 307 119.28 -3.16 -46.64
C GLU A 307 120.64 -3.46 -45.99
N LYS A 308 121.63 -2.59 -46.23
CA LYS A 308 123.04 -2.80 -45.85
C LYS A 308 123.42 -2.25 -44.46
N ASP A 309 122.52 -1.52 -43.81
CA ASP A 309 122.81 -0.80 -42.56
C ASP A 309 122.11 -1.46 -41.35
N VAL A 310 122.89 -2.10 -40.49
CA VAL A 310 122.44 -2.94 -39.36
C VAL A 310 121.57 -2.15 -38.37
N HIS A 311 121.88 -0.87 -38.16
CA HIS A 311 121.12 -0.02 -37.24
C HIS A 311 119.75 0.38 -37.81
N LYS A 312 119.64 0.57 -39.12
CA LYS A 312 118.36 0.86 -39.78
C LYS A 312 117.46 -0.36 -39.79
N MET A 313 118.02 -1.54 -40.04
CA MET A 313 117.31 -2.80 -39.99
C MET A 313 116.77 -3.10 -38.58
N ALA A 314 117.59 -2.95 -37.53
CA ALA A 314 117.12 -3.12 -36.15
C ALA A 314 116.01 -2.12 -35.79
N SER A 315 116.11 -0.87 -36.26
CA SER A 315 115.08 0.15 -36.06
C SER A 315 113.79 -0.16 -36.83
N GLN A 316 113.88 -0.76 -38.01
CA GLN A 316 112.72 -1.17 -38.80
C GLN A 316 112.03 -2.40 -38.20
N TYR A 317 112.79 -3.37 -37.68
CA TYR A 317 112.23 -4.49 -36.92
C TYR A 317 111.56 -4.02 -35.63
N LEU A 318 112.16 -3.08 -34.89
CA LEU A 318 111.54 -2.52 -33.70
C LEU A 318 110.22 -1.83 -34.04
N LYS A 319 110.17 -1.05 -35.13
CA LYS A 319 108.92 -0.46 -35.62
C LYS A 319 107.89 -1.51 -36.03
N GLN A 320 108.29 -2.56 -36.73
CA GLN A 320 107.41 -3.66 -37.11
C GLN A 320 106.92 -4.45 -35.88
N GLU A 321 107.75 -4.59 -34.84
CA GLU A 321 107.38 -5.21 -33.58
C GLU A 321 106.38 -4.35 -32.82
N GLU A 322 106.59 -3.03 -32.75
CA GLU A 322 105.65 -2.07 -32.18
C GLU A 322 104.31 -2.06 -32.95
N GLU A 323 104.35 -2.08 -34.28
CA GLU A 323 103.17 -2.19 -35.14
C GLU A 323 102.43 -3.52 -34.93
N ASN A 324 103.15 -4.65 -34.86
CA ASN A 324 102.57 -5.96 -34.59
C ASN A 324 102.00 -6.05 -33.18
N PHE A 325 102.65 -5.43 -32.19
CA PHE A 325 102.16 -5.38 -30.82
C PHE A 325 100.90 -4.52 -30.72
N ALA A 326 100.84 -3.39 -31.43
CA ALA A 326 99.64 -2.58 -31.55
C ALA A 326 98.49 -3.34 -32.24
N LEU A 327 98.77 -4.06 -33.33
CA LEU A 327 97.80 -4.93 -34.00
C LEU A 327 97.30 -6.05 -33.09
N PHE A 328 98.19 -6.67 -32.31
CA PHE A 328 97.82 -7.72 -31.36
C PHE A 328 96.91 -7.18 -30.25
N ASN A 329 97.21 -6.00 -29.71
CA ASN A 329 96.34 -5.35 -28.73
C ASN A 329 94.98 -5.00 -29.34
N TYR A 330 94.95 -4.49 -30.57
CA TYR A 330 93.70 -4.21 -31.28
C TYR A 330 92.86 -5.47 -31.53
N VAL A 331 93.50 -6.58 -31.91
CA VAL A 331 92.81 -7.88 -32.06
C VAL A 331 92.25 -8.37 -30.72
N ASN A 332 92.98 -8.18 -29.62
CA ASN A 332 92.48 -8.54 -28.29
C ASN A 332 91.31 -7.65 -27.84
N GLU A 333 91.37 -6.34 -28.12
CA GLU A 333 90.26 -5.42 -27.87
C GLU A 333 89.03 -5.81 -28.69
N LEU A 334 89.20 -6.11 -29.98
CA LEU A 334 88.11 -6.60 -30.82
C LEU A 334 87.54 -7.94 -30.34
N ASN A 335 88.38 -8.87 -29.91
CA ASN A 335 87.91 -10.13 -29.35
C ASN A 335 87.12 -9.90 -28.07
N HIS A 336 87.55 -8.97 -27.22
CA HIS A 336 86.79 -8.60 -26.02
C HIS A 336 85.46 -7.93 -26.38
N GLU A 337 85.43 -7.05 -27.39
CA GLU A 337 84.17 -6.49 -27.90
C GLU A 337 83.24 -7.58 -28.46
N ILE A 338 83.78 -8.59 -29.15
CA ILE A 338 83.01 -9.74 -29.62
C ILE A 338 82.42 -10.52 -28.44
N GLU A 339 83.22 -10.84 -27.41
CA GLU A 339 82.75 -11.52 -26.19
C GLU A 339 81.62 -10.73 -25.51
N MET A 340 81.80 -9.41 -25.35
CA MET A 340 80.77 -8.54 -24.77
C MET A 340 79.49 -8.50 -25.62
N LEU A 341 79.62 -8.50 -26.95
CA LEU A 341 78.49 -8.56 -27.86
C LEU A 341 77.79 -9.93 -27.80
N GLU A 342 78.54 -11.03 -27.70
CA GLU A 342 78.00 -12.38 -27.54
C GLU A 342 77.22 -12.52 -26.22
N GLU A 343 77.76 -12.04 -25.10
CA GLU A 343 77.03 -11.99 -23.82
C GLU A 343 75.75 -11.16 -23.94
N SER A 344 75.81 -9.99 -24.59
CA SER A 344 74.64 -9.15 -24.80
C SER A 344 73.59 -9.84 -25.69
N LEU A 345 74.04 -10.65 -26.66
CA LEU A 345 73.19 -11.39 -27.56
C LEU A 345 72.51 -12.54 -26.82
N GLU A 346 73.22 -13.28 -25.97
CA GLU A 346 72.64 -14.30 -25.09
C GLU A 346 71.63 -13.70 -24.10
N GLU A 347 71.91 -12.53 -23.53
CA GLU A 347 70.94 -11.82 -22.69
C GLU A 347 69.67 -11.42 -23.46
N ILE A 348 69.80 -10.99 -24.71
CA ILE A 348 68.65 -10.62 -25.53
C ILE A 348 67.87 -11.88 -25.93
N GLN A 349 68.57 -12.96 -26.27
CA GLN A 349 67.98 -14.25 -26.63
C GLN A 349 67.15 -14.81 -25.45
N THR A 350 67.70 -14.80 -24.24
CA THR A 350 66.99 -15.24 -23.02
C THR A 350 65.76 -14.39 -22.73
N LYS A 351 65.86 -13.05 -22.87
CA LYS A 351 64.69 -12.15 -22.75
C LYS A 351 63.62 -12.41 -23.81
N ILE A 352 64.01 -12.78 -25.04
CA ILE A 352 63.06 -13.16 -26.10
C ILE A 352 62.35 -14.46 -25.72
N ASP A 353 63.09 -15.47 -25.25
CA ASP A 353 62.52 -16.77 -24.86
C ASP A 353 61.54 -16.63 -23.68
N GLU A 354 61.91 -15.86 -22.66
CA GLU A 354 61.01 -15.51 -21.54
C GLU A 354 59.72 -14.84 -22.04
N GLN A 355 59.84 -13.91 -22.99
CA GLN A 355 58.69 -13.20 -23.54
C GLN A 355 57.80 -14.12 -24.40
N ILE A 356 58.39 -15.09 -25.11
CA ILE A 356 57.66 -16.12 -25.85
C ILE A 356 56.86 -17.00 -24.88
N GLU A 357 57.45 -17.44 -23.77
CA GLU A 357 56.73 -18.23 -22.76
C GLU A 357 55.56 -17.46 -22.15
N ILE A 358 55.77 -16.18 -21.78
CA ILE A 358 54.70 -15.30 -21.27
C ILE A 358 53.59 -15.15 -22.32
N SER A 359 53.94 -14.98 -23.59
CA SER A 359 52.98 -14.86 -24.69
C SER A 359 52.16 -16.14 -24.86
N GLN A 360 52.80 -17.32 -24.80
CA GLN A 360 52.12 -18.60 -24.89
C GLN A 360 51.17 -18.85 -23.70
N LEU A 361 51.57 -18.48 -22.48
CA LEU A 361 50.70 -18.57 -21.31
C LEU A 361 49.48 -17.66 -21.45
N LYS A 362 49.67 -16.40 -21.87
CA LYS A 362 48.57 -15.47 -22.15
C LYS A 362 47.64 -15.98 -23.24
N GLU A 363 48.17 -16.60 -24.30
CA GLU A 363 47.34 -17.16 -25.36
C GLU A 363 46.51 -18.35 -24.88
N LYS A 364 47.08 -19.23 -24.03
CA LYS A 364 46.33 -20.32 -23.38
C LYS A 364 45.22 -19.78 -22.48
N GLU A 365 45.48 -18.76 -21.67
CA GLU A 365 44.46 -18.11 -20.84
C GLU A 365 43.37 -17.45 -21.71
N ARG A 366 43.75 -16.80 -22.81
CA ARG A 366 42.80 -16.20 -23.75
C ARG A 366 41.93 -17.25 -24.42
N GLN A 367 42.50 -18.39 -24.83
CA GLN A 367 41.76 -19.52 -25.39
C GLN A 367 40.78 -20.11 -24.37
N HIS A 368 41.22 -20.34 -23.13
CA HIS A 368 40.35 -20.82 -22.06
C HIS A 368 39.18 -19.86 -21.79
N ASN A 369 39.46 -18.55 -21.73
CA ASN A 369 38.42 -17.53 -21.55
C ASN A 369 37.45 -17.49 -22.74
N LEU A 370 37.94 -17.64 -23.97
CA LEU A 370 37.09 -17.71 -25.17
C LEU A 370 36.20 -18.96 -25.16
N GLU A 371 36.73 -20.12 -24.77
CA GLU A 371 35.97 -21.36 -24.63
C GLU A 371 34.90 -21.22 -23.55
N TYR A 372 35.24 -20.62 -22.41
CA TYR A 372 34.30 -20.33 -21.34
C TYR A 372 33.18 -19.39 -21.80
N LEU A 373 33.53 -18.28 -22.48
CA LEU A 373 32.52 -17.35 -23.03
C LEU A 373 31.65 -18.01 -24.10
N ARG A 374 32.23 -18.88 -24.95
CA ARG A 374 31.46 -19.64 -25.94
C ARG A 374 30.47 -20.59 -25.27
N ALA A 375 30.90 -21.33 -24.24
CA ALA A 375 30.03 -22.20 -23.48
C ALA A 375 28.89 -21.41 -22.81
N GLN A 376 29.19 -20.26 -22.22
CA GLN A 376 28.16 -19.37 -21.67
C GLN A 376 27.19 -18.88 -22.76
N LEU A 377 27.67 -18.41 -23.90
CA LEU A 377 26.81 -17.99 -25.01
C LEU A 377 25.95 -19.15 -25.52
N GLU A 378 26.47 -20.37 -25.57
CA GLU A 378 25.71 -21.54 -25.99
C GLU A 378 24.61 -21.88 -24.97
N THR A 379 24.89 -21.83 -23.67
CA THR A 379 23.85 -22.01 -22.63
C THR A 379 22.77 -20.93 -22.71
N VAL A 380 23.15 -19.66 -22.84
CA VAL A 380 22.20 -18.55 -22.94
C VAL A 380 21.39 -18.64 -24.22
N THR A 381 21.99 -19.00 -25.35
CA THR A 381 21.24 -19.16 -26.61
C THR A 381 20.23 -20.31 -26.50
N GLN A 382 20.58 -21.45 -25.90
CA GLN A 382 19.63 -22.54 -25.62
C GLN A 382 18.49 -22.10 -24.69
N GLU A 383 18.79 -21.36 -23.63
CA GLU A 383 17.76 -20.79 -22.73
C GLU A 383 16.85 -19.79 -23.47
N THR A 384 17.40 -18.94 -24.34
CA THR A 384 16.58 -18.01 -25.13
C THR A 384 15.69 -18.74 -26.13
N LEU A 385 16.19 -19.78 -26.81
CA LEU A 385 15.40 -20.57 -27.76
C LEU A 385 14.25 -21.29 -27.05
N THR A 386 14.52 -21.93 -25.92
CA THR A 386 13.46 -22.60 -25.13
C THR A 386 12.43 -21.61 -24.61
N ASN A 387 12.85 -20.41 -24.17
CA ASN A 387 11.93 -19.35 -23.76
C ASN A 387 11.12 -18.81 -24.94
N GLU A 388 11.71 -18.62 -26.12
CA GLU A 388 10.99 -18.23 -27.34
C GLU A 388 9.96 -19.27 -27.75
N GLU A 389 10.29 -20.57 -27.69
CA GLU A 389 9.35 -21.65 -27.93
C GLU A 389 8.20 -21.64 -26.91
N ASN A 390 8.50 -21.41 -25.63
CA ASN A 390 7.50 -21.30 -24.57
C ASN A 390 6.57 -20.09 -24.78
N VAL A 391 7.10 -18.96 -25.24
CA VAL A 391 6.32 -17.77 -25.59
C VAL A 391 5.42 -18.06 -26.78
N LYS A 392 5.96 -18.63 -27.88
CA LYS A 392 5.16 -19.02 -29.06
C LYS A 392 4.05 -20.00 -28.70
N ASN A 393 4.35 -21.00 -27.85
CA ASN A 393 3.35 -21.95 -27.37
C ASN A 393 2.26 -21.27 -26.52
N SER A 394 2.63 -20.29 -25.70
CA SER A 394 1.69 -19.51 -24.89
C SER A 394 0.84 -18.59 -25.76
N GLU A 395 1.42 -17.92 -26.76
CA GLU A 395 0.71 -17.12 -27.75
C GLU A 395 -0.29 -17.96 -28.55
N ASN A 396 0.09 -19.17 -28.98
CA ASN A 396 -0.81 -20.08 -29.67
C ASN A 396 -1.97 -20.54 -28.78
N LYS A 397 -1.71 -20.83 -27.50
CA LYS A 397 -2.78 -21.13 -26.52
C LYS A 397 -3.72 -19.94 -26.33
N VAL A 398 -3.17 -18.73 -26.24
CA VAL A 398 -3.97 -17.50 -26.14
C VAL A 398 -4.83 -17.31 -27.38
N LYS A 399 -4.27 -17.46 -28.59
CA LYS A 399 -5.04 -17.39 -29.85
C LYS A 399 -6.16 -18.42 -29.90
N ALA A 400 -5.90 -19.67 -29.52
CA ALA A 400 -6.94 -20.70 -29.46
C ALA A 400 -8.06 -20.37 -28.46
N ILE A 401 -7.73 -19.77 -27.32
CA ILE A 401 -8.73 -19.29 -26.34
C ILE A 401 -9.52 -18.11 -26.92
N LEU A 402 -8.86 -17.21 -27.67
CA LEU A 402 -9.54 -16.12 -28.36
C LEU A 402 -10.51 -16.68 -29.40
N GLU A 403 -10.06 -17.51 -30.33
CA GLU A 403 -10.94 -18.14 -31.33
C GLU A 403 -12.12 -18.88 -30.67
N GLY A 404 -11.89 -19.63 -29.59
CA GLY A 404 -12.97 -20.31 -28.86
C GLY A 404 -13.97 -19.37 -28.18
N ILE A 405 -13.55 -18.18 -27.72
CA ILE A 405 -14.47 -17.17 -27.18
C ILE A 405 -15.25 -16.48 -28.32
N GLU A 406 -14.63 -16.28 -29.48
CA GLU A 406 -15.28 -15.75 -30.68
C GLU A 406 -16.34 -16.72 -31.21
N ASP A 407 -16.04 -18.02 -31.26
CA ASP A 407 -16.99 -19.08 -31.62
C ASP A 407 -18.21 -19.11 -30.68
N ILE A 408 -17.99 -18.98 -29.37
CA ILE A 408 -19.08 -18.92 -28.38
C ILE A 408 -19.89 -17.62 -28.54
N PHE A 409 -19.24 -16.51 -28.86
CA PHE A 409 -19.90 -15.23 -29.10
C PHE A 409 -20.83 -15.28 -30.32
N ASP A 410 -20.37 -15.91 -31.40
CA ASP A 410 -21.13 -16.10 -32.63
C ASP A 410 -22.26 -17.13 -32.46
N LEU A 411 -22.01 -18.24 -31.72
CA LEU A 411 -23.03 -19.24 -31.39
C LEU A 411 -24.20 -18.65 -30.59
N LEU A 412 -23.92 -17.69 -29.69
CA LEU A 412 -24.92 -17.01 -28.88
C LEU A 412 -25.57 -15.81 -29.60
N LEU A 413 -25.23 -15.57 -30.87
CA LEU A 413 -25.70 -14.46 -31.71
C LEU A 413 -25.61 -13.11 -31.00
N CYS A 414 -24.52 -12.87 -30.26
CA CYS A 414 -24.35 -11.67 -29.45
C CYS A 414 -24.24 -10.39 -30.31
N ASP A 415 -24.86 -9.31 -29.85
CA ASP A 415 -25.03 -8.09 -30.63
C ASP A 415 -23.72 -7.29 -30.67
N ARG A 416 -23.13 -7.11 -31.85
CA ARG A 416 -21.81 -6.45 -32.03
C ARG A 416 -21.89 -4.91 -31.91
N GLY A 417 -23.09 -4.33 -31.94
CA GLY A 417 -23.33 -2.88 -31.97
C GLY A 417 -22.74 -2.07 -30.80
N PRO A 418 -22.97 -2.46 -29.52
CA PRO A 418 -22.41 -1.75 -28.37
C PRO A 418 -20.88 -1.85 -28.27
N ILE A 419 -20.30 -2.87 -28.91
CA ILE A 419 -18.88 -3.21 -28.85
C ILE A 419 -18.12 -2.43 -29.94
N LEU A 420 -18.68 -2.32 -31.16
CA LEU A 420 -18.15 -1.50 -32.27
C LEU A 420 -18.12 0.00 -31.95
N GLY A 421 -19.09 0.50 -31.20
CA GLY A 421 -19.13 1.92 -30.78
C GLY A 421 -18.06 2.30 -29.75
N LEU A 422 -17.49 1.31 -29.04
CA LEU A 422 -16.45 1.54 -28.02
C LEU A 422 -15.02 1.28 -28.54
N LEU A 423 -14.87 0.49 -29.61
CA LEU A 423 -13.57 -0.04 -30.06
C LEU A 423 -13.07 0.54 -31.39
N GLY A 424 -13.89 1.28 -32.14
CA GLY A 424 -13.50 1.77 -33.46
C GLY A 424 -13.28 0.62 -34.45
N SER A 425 -12.81 0.94 -35.66
CA SER A 425 -12.82 0.09 -36.88
C SER A 425 -12.19 -1.32 -36.81
N ASP A 426 -11.58 -1.72 -35.69
CA ASP A 426 -10.97 -3.04 -35.53
C ASP A 426 -11.93 -3.99 -34.80
N SER A 427 -12.75 -4.67 -35.59
CA SER A 427 -13.75 -5.67 -35.15
C SER A 427 -13.13 -7.00 -34.70
N SER A 428 -11.80 -7.10 -34.61
CA SER A 428 -11.07 -8.32 -34.25
C SER A 428 -10.85 -8.41 -32.74
N MET A 429 -11.00 -9.62 -32.20
CA MET A 429 -10.92 -9.83 -30.77
C MET A 429 -9.46 -9.80 -30.28
N ASN A 430 -9.11 -8.73 -29.57
CA ASN A 430 -7.79 -8.54 -28.95
C ASN A 430 -7.84 -8.85 -27.44
N LEU A 431 -6.70 -9.14 -26.80
CA LEU A 431 -6.55 -9.48 -25.38
C LEU A 431 -7.23 -8.45 -24.45
N PHE A 432 -7.19 -7.18 -24.83
CA PHE A 432 -7.82 -6.07 -24.11
C PHE A 432 -9.36 -6.07 -24.21
N ASN A 433 -9.89 -6.64 -25.29
CA ASN A 433 -11.32 -6.63 -25.61
C ASN A 433 -12.02 -7.88 -25.08
N VAL A 434 -11.29 -8.98 -24.83
CA VAL A 434 -11.81 -10.28 -24.33
C VAL A 434 -12.75 -10.13 -23.15
N LYS A 435 -12.41 -9.26 -22.19
CA LYS A 435 -13.20 -9.06 -20.97
C LYS A 435 -14.58 -8.46 -21.28
N ILE A 436 -14.68 -7.64 -22.32
CA ILE A 436 -15.93 -7.02 -22.77
C ILE A 436 -16.80 -8.06 -23.50
N TYR A 437 -16.19 -8.90 -24.35
CA TYR A 437 -16.87 -10.02 -25.02
C TYR A 437 -17.39 -11.06 -24.01
N LEU A 438 -16.57 -11.47 -23.03
CA LEU A 438 -17.02 -12.37 -21.94
C LEU A 438 -18.15 -11.77 -21.11
N GLY A 439 -18.08 -10.49 -20.75
CA GLY A 439 -19.14 -9.85 -19.97
C GLY A 439 -20.47 -9.69 -20.73
N THR A 440 -20.44 -9.63 -22.06
CA THR A 440 -21.66 -9.61 -22.89
C THR A 440 -22.23 -11.01 -23.10
N ILE A 441 -21.36 -12.02 -23.29
CA ILE A 441 -21.72 -13.43 -23.26
C ILE A 441 -22.40 -13.78 -21.93
N GLU A 442 -21.80 -13.39 -20.79
CA GLU A 442 -22.32 -13.67 -19.45
C GLU A 442 -23.73 -13.06 -19.25
N LYS A 443 -23.95 -11.81 -19.68
CA LYS A 443 -25.28 -11.18 -19.62
C LYS A 443 -26.32 -11.91 -20.46
N LYS A 444 -25.95 -12.36 -21.67
CA LYS A 444 -26.85 -13.12 -22.54
C LYS A 444 -27.15 -14.51 -21.98
N ILE A 445 -26.15 -15.24 -21.49
CA ILE A 445 -26.33 -16.54 -20.84
C ILE A 445 -27.22 -16.38 -19.62
N THR A 446 -26.97 -15.39 -18.77
CA THR A 446 -27.81 -15.09 -17.60
C THR A 446 -29.25 -14.75 -18.01
N GLY A 447 -29.43 -14.03 -19.11
CA GLY A 447 -30.72 -13.73 -19.73
C GLY A 447 -31.46 -14.97 -20.26
N LEU A 448 -30.74 -15.91 -20.89
CA LEU A 448 -31.29 -17.19 -21.34
C LEU A 448 -31.65 -18.09 -20.17
N ILE A 449 -30.80 -18.17 -19.14
CA ILE A 449 -31.06 -18.92 -17.91
C ILE A 449 -32.29 -18.35 -17.21
N THR A 450 -32.41 -17.03 -17.08
CA THR A 450 -33.61 -16.41 -16.48
C THR A 450 -34.85 -16.68 -17.33
N ARG A 451 -34.78 -16.57 -18.67
CA ARG A 451 -35.92 -16.94 -19.53
C ARG A 451 -36.31 -18.41 -19.40
N LEU A 452 -35.36 -19.34 -19.36
CA LEU A 452 -35.61 -20.77 -19.14
C LEU A 452 -36.22 -21.00 -17.75
N TYR A 453 -35.67 -20.39 -16.70
CA TYR A 453 -36.20 -20.47 -15.35
C TYR A 453 -37.63 -19.91 -15.25
N PHE A 454 -37.92 -18.78 -15.91
CA PHE A 454 -39.27 -18.24 -15.98
C PHE A 454 -40.21 -19.07 -16.85
N ALA A 455 -39.73 -19.69 -17.94
CA ALA A 455 -40.52 -20.60 -18.76
C ALA A 455 -40.86 -21.90 -18.01
N GLU A 456 -39.91 -22.47 -17.27
CA GLU A 456 -40.10 -23.65 -16.43
C GLU A 456 -41.06 -23.33 -15.27
N LYS A 457 -40.91 -22.17 -14.64
CA LYS A 457 -41.82 -21.67 -13.61
C LYS A 457 -43.21 -21.36 -14.18
N ALA A 458 -43.32 -20.83 -15.40
CA ALA A 458 -44.59 -20.58 -16.07
C ALA A 458 -45.30 -21.89 -16.44
N MET A 459 -44.57 -22.92 -16.91
CA MET A 459 -45.11 -24.27 -17.10
C MET A 459 -45.62 -24.87 -15.79
N MET A 460 -44.85 -24.75 -14.69
CA MET A 460 -45.29 -25.17 -13.36
C MET A 460 -46.51 -24.38 -12.85
N THR A 461 -46.65 -23.11 -13.23
CA THR A 461 -47.79 -22.26 -12.84
C THR A 461 -49.03 -22.55 -13.70
N GLN A 462 -48.86 -22.92 -14.98
CA GLN A 462 -49.94 -23.44 -15.82
C GLN A 462 -50.43 -24.80 -15.30
N PHE A 463 -49.56 -25.68 -14.82
CA PHE A 463 -49.94 -26.91 -14.12
C PHE A 463 -50.74 -26.64 -12.84
N LYS A 464 -50.35 -25.62 -12.04
CA LYS A 464 -51.10 -25.22 -10.84
C LYS A 464 -52.42 -24.48 -11.14
N LYS A 465 -52.54 -23.75 -12.25
CA LYS A 465 -53.81 -23.16 -12.71
C LYS A 465 -54.77 -24.22 -13.25
N PHE A 466 -54.27 -25.27 -13.91
CA PHE A 466 -55.07 -26.44 -14.30
C PHE A 466 -55.68 -27.16 -13.09
N HIS A 467 -55.01 -27.17 -11.94
CA HIS A 467 -55.54 -27.79 -10.71
C HIS A 467 -56.43 -26.89 -9.84
N ARG A 468 -56.48 -25.57 -10.06
CA ARG A 468 -57.32 -24.64 -9.26
C ARG A 468 -58.52 -24.05 -10.00
N GLY A 469 -58.64 -24.28 -11.30
CA GLY A 469 -59.86 -24.03 -12.08
C GLY A 469 -60.58 -25.34 -12.40
N ASN A 470 -61.66 -25.64 -11.67
CA ASN A 470 -62.77 -26.53 -12.06
C ASN A 470 -62.42 -28.02 -12.20
N PHE A 471 -62.44 -28.83 -11.13
CA PHE A 471 -63.66 -29.36 -10.49
C PHE A 471 -64.99 -28.67 -10.88
N VAL A 472 -65.65 -29.20 -11.91
CA VAL A 472 -67.13 -29.22 -12.01
C VAL A 472 -67.54 -30.69 -12.00
N PRO A 473 -68.40 -31.15 -11.08
CA PRO A 473 -68.89 -32.51 -11.10
C PRO A 473 -70.15 -32.64 -11.99
N ILE A 474 -69.93 -33.14 -13.21
CA ILE A 474 -70.69 -34.22 -13.90
C ILE A 474 -72.14 -33.96 -14.44
N ILE A 475 -72.35 -34.38 -15.72
CA ILE A 475 -73.62 -34.69 -16.48
C ILE A 475 -74.55 -33.52 -16.86
N ASN A 476 -74.60 -33.12 -18.14
CA ASN A 476 -75.47 -33.61 -19.25
C ASN A 476 -75.17 -32.83 -20.54
#